data_AF-A0A3P6SZG3-F1
#
_entry.id   AF-A0A3P6SZG3-F1
#
_cell.length_a   1.000
_cell.length_b   1.000
_cell.length_c   1.000
_cell.angle_alpha   90.00
_cell.angle_beta   90.00
_cell.angle_gamma   90.00
#
_symmetry.space_group_name_H-M   'P 1'
#
loop_
_entity.id
_entity.type
_entity.pdbx_description
1 polymer ?
#
loop_
_entity_poly.entity_id
_entity_poly.type
_entity_poly.pdbx_seq_one_letter_code
_entity_poly.pdbx_strand_id
1 'polypeptide(L)'
;MYITLQYLADWASQRQKEGKDPSSLGHDLDLAIRPQIAHLTQDSRWPLPYALGNIVRQLKKEIIKIGTPDRNGRKQTIEDVQKWLDDCAEENFGIAFRAISEYLMGKMKSARNVVTYDWCPLVSKLLLGSIDKGFQPVFTVVDAEMEGRGLRHIKKFTERGIRCRYTDLNSVGAVMENVSLIRG
;
A
#
# COMPACT_ATOMS: atom_id res chain seq x y z
N MET A 1 -3.31 -5.44 2.93
CA MET A 1 -4.32 -5.79 1.91
C MET A 1 -4.45 -7.29 1.70
N TYR A 2 -3.36 -8.05 1.60
CA TYR A 2 -3.43 -9.53 1.63
C TYR A 2 -4.11 -10.08 2.90
N ILE A 3 -3.85 -9.47 4.06
CA ILE A 3 -4.46 -9.88 5.35
C ILE A 3 -5.98 -9.67 5.36
N THR A 4 -6.51 -8.62 4.71
CA THR A 4 -7.94 -8.33 4.66
C THR A 4 -8.70 -9.24 3.70
N LEU A 5 -8.08 -9.64 2.58
CA LEU A 5 -8.67 -10.60 1.65
C LEU A 5 -8.71 -12.00 2.24
N GLN A 6 -7.62 -12.43 2.91
CA GLN A 6 -7.58 -13.71 3.62
C GLN A 6 -8.61 -13.74 4.75
N TYR A 7 -8.74 -12.65 5.52
CA TYR A 7 -9.76 -12.54 6.57
C TYR A 7 -11.18 -12.72 6.02
N LEU A 8 -11.51 -12.09 4.89
CA LEU A 8 -12.82 -12.24 4.25
C LEU A 8 -13.06 -13.66 3.74
N ALA A 9 -12.05 -14.30 3.14
CA ALA A 9 -12.13 -15.67 2.66
C ALA A 9 -12.30 -16.67 3.83
N ASP A 10 -11.56 -16.48 4.91
CA ASP A 10 -11.65 -17.31 6.12
C ASP A 10 -13.01 -17.12 6.82
N TRP A 11 -13.49 -15.87 6.91
CA TRP A 11 -14.79 -15.54 7.49
C TRP A 11 -15.95 -16.15 6.68
N ALA A 12 -15.89 -16.05 5.34
CA ALA A 12 -16.88 -16.65 4.45
C ALA A 12 -16.90 -18.18 4.56
N SER A 13 -15.72 -18.80 4.57
CA SER A 13 -15.56 -20.26 4.69
C SER A 13 -16.10 -20.80 6.02
N GLN A 14 -15.96 -20.05 7.11
CA GLN A 14 -16.53 -20.43 8.40
C GLN A 14 -18.05 -20.36 8.40
N ARG A 15 -18.64 -19.30 7.82
CA ARG A 15 -20.11 -19.13 7.82
C ARG A 15 -20.84 -20.02 6.82
N GLN A 16 -20.20 -20.39 5.71
CA GLN A 16 -20.75 -21.38 4.79
C GLN A 16 -20.87 -22.77 5.44
N LYS A 17 -19.94 -23.12 6.35
CA LYS A 17 -20.00 -24.36 7.16
C LYS A 17 -21.11 -24.33 8.22
N GLU A 18 -21.54 -23.14 8.65
CA GLU A 18 -22.59 -22.96 9.66
C GLU A 18 -24.02 -23.00 9.08
N GLY A 19 -24.20 -23.05 7.75
CA GLY A 19 -25.52 -23.18 7.11
C GLY A 19 -26.48 -22.00 7.33
N LYS A 20 -25.94 -20.80 7.62
CA LYS A 20 -26.75 -19.60 7.90
C LYS A 20 -27.44 -19.03 6.65
N ASP A 21 -28.58 -18.38 6.86
CA ASP A 21 -29.37 -17.75 5.79
C ASP A 21 -28.55 -16.67 5.05
N PRO A 22 -28.41 -16.77 3.71
CA PRO A 22 -27.68 -15.79 2.90
C PRO A 22 -28.19 -14.35 3.04
N SER A 23 -29.44 -14.13 3.47
CA SER A 23 -30.00 -12.79 3.71
C SER A 23 -29.35 -12.07 4.91
N SER A 24 -28.80 -12.82 5.87
CA SER A 24 -28.18 -12.29 7.10
C SER A 24 -26.67 -12.04 6.96
N LEU A 25 -26.04 -12.57 5.90
CA LEU A 25 -24.58 -12.53 5.73
C LEU A 25 -24.03 -11.11 5.63
N GLY A 26 -24.72 -10.20 4.92
CA GLY A 26 -24.28 -8.80 4.79
C GLY A 26 -24.27 -8.07 6.14
N HIS A 27 -25.31 -8.27 6.95
CA HIS A 27 -25.39 -7.70 8.29
C HIS A 27 -24.30 -8.24 9.22
N ASP A 28 -24.11 -9.56 9.24
CA ASP A 28 -23.10 -10.21 10.08
C ASP A 28 -21.67 -9.78 9.72
N LEU A 29 -21.40 -9.56 8.42
CA LEU A 29 -20.10 -9.10 7.95
C LEU A 29 -19.85 -7.63 8.33
N ASP A 30 -20.87 -6.77 8.22
CA ASP A 30 -20.77 -5.37 8.68
C ASP A 30 -20.48 -5.30 10.19
N LEU A 31 -21.13 -6.14 11.00
CA LEU A 31 -20.85 -6.25 12.43
C LEU A 31 -19.42 -6.73 12.71
N ALA A 32 -18.90 -7.68 11.94
CA ALA A 32 -17.55 -8.21 12.12
C ALA A 32 -16.45 -7.17 11.76
N ILE A 33 -16.69 -6.31 10.76
CA ILE A 33 -15.69 -5.34 10.27
C ILE A 33 -15.64 -4.07 11.13
N ARG A 34 -16.75 -3.65 11.75
CA ARG A 34 -16.81 -2.47 12.65
C ARG A 34 -15.70 -2.41 13.70
N PRO A 35 -15.47 -3.44 14.53
CA PRO A 35 -14.41 -3.40 15.54
C PRO A 35 -13.01 -3.35 14.92
N GLN A 36 -12.80 -3.94 13.73
CA GLN A 36 -11.51 -3.83 13.04
C GLN A 36 -11.23 -2.39 12.57
N ILE A 37 -12.24 -1.71 12.02
CA ILE A 37 -12.10 -0.29 11.63
C ILE A 37 -11.88 0.59 12.87
N ALA A 38 -12.62 0.33 13.96
CA ALA A 38 -12.44 1.05 15.22
C ALA A 38 -11.01 0.89 15.74
N HIS A 39 -10.49 -0.34 15.77
CA HIS A 39 -9.11 -0.61 16.15
C HIS A 39 -8.08 0.11 15.25
N LEU A 40 -8.28 0.08 13.92
CA LEU A 40 -7.40 0.77 12.96
C LEU A 40 -7.39 2.29 13.15
N THR A 41 -8.50 2.86 13.58
CA THR A 41 -8.63 4.31 13.83
C THR A 41 -8.35 4.68 15.29
N GLN A 42 -7.93 3.73 16.13
CA GLN A 42 -7.84 3.85 17.58
C GLN A 42 -9.09 4.53 18.16
N ASP A 43 -10.24 3.93 17.89
CA ASP A 43 -11.56 4.42 18.29
C ASP A 43 -11.78 5.88 17.85
N SER A 44 -11.52 6.16 16.56
CA SER A 44 -11.66 7.47 15.93
C SER A 44 -10.68 8.56 16.39
N ARG A 45 -9.68 8.23 17.23
CA ARG A 45 -8.59 9.15 17.59
C ARG A 45 -7.71 9.50 16.39
N TRP A 46 -7.52 8.57 15.46
CA TRP A 46 -6.75 8.77 14.22
C TRP A 46 -7.65 8.47 13.02
N PRO A 47 -8.27 9.51 12.43
CA PRO A 47 -9.15 9.29 11.29
C PRO A 47 -8.37 8.77 10.09
N LEU A 48 -9.01 7.90 9.32
CA LEU A 48 -8.43 7.44 8.06
C LEU A 48 -8.24 8.65 7.12
N PRO A 49 -7.17 8.66 6.31
CA PRO A 49 -7.04 9.58 5.19
C PRO A 49 -8.31 9.58 4.34
N TYR A 50 -8.69 10.73 3.79
CA TYR A 50 -9.96 10.91 3.08
C TYR A 50 -10.22 9.84 2.00
N ALA A 51 -9.20 9.50 1.20
CA ALA A 51 -9.29 8.45 0.18
C ALA A 51 -9.61 7.07 0.78
N LEU A 52 -8.92 6.69 1.87
CA LEU A 52 -9.15 5.41 2.56
C LEU A 52 -10.52 5.39 3.26
N GLY A 53 -10.94 6.52 3.84
CA GLY A 53 -12.28 6.66 4.41
C GLY A 53 -13.39 6.46 3.37
N ASN A 54 -13.19 6.96 2.15
CA ASN A 54 -14.11 6.74 1.04
C ASN A 54 -14.17 5.28 0.59
N ILE A 55 -13.03 4.59 0.55
CA ILE A 55 -12.98 3.15 0.24
C ILE A 55 -13.73 2.35 1.31
N VAL A 56 -13.51 2.64 2.60
CA VAL A 56 -14.23 1.98 3.70
C VAL A 56 -15.74 2.21 3.60
N ARG A 57 -16.18 3.44 3.27
CA ARG A 57 -17.60 3.75 3.06
C ARG A 57 -18.20 2.98 1.89
N GLN A 58 -17.46 2.80 0.80
CA GLN A 58 -17.91 2.01 -0.35
C GLN A 58 -17.94 0.52 -0.01
N LEU A 59 -16.93 -0.01 0.68
CA LEU A 59 -16.90 -1.39 1.15
C LEU A 59 -18.14 -1.73 1.98
N LYS A 60 -18.52 -0.86 2.94
CA LYS A 60 -19.75 -1.06 3.74
C LYS A 60 -21.01 -1.12 2.87
N LYS A 61 -21.08 -0.31 1.80
CA LYS A 61 -22.21 -0.35 0.86
C LYS A 61 -22.25 -1.67 0.10
N GLU A 62 -21.11 -2.20 -0.32
CA GLU A 62 -21.04 -3.48 -1.02
C GLU A 62 -21.39 -4.65 -0.09
N ILE A 63 -20.99 -4.59 1.18
CA ILE A 63 -21.35 -5.61 2.18
C ILE A 63 -22.85 -5.66 2.42
N ILE A 64 -23.51 -4.50 2.59
CA ILE A 64 -24.96 -4.43 2.85
C ILE A 64 -25.79 -5.01 1.68
N LYS A 65 -25.25 -4.99 0.46
CA LYS A 65 -25.92 -5.55 -0.73
C LYS A 65 -25.84 -7.08 -0.81
N ILE A 66 -24.99 -7.74 -0.03
CA ILE A 66 -24.87 -9.21 -0.06
C ILE A 66 -26.23 -9.85 0.22
N GLY A 67 -26.62 -10.81 -0.62
CA GLY A 67 -27.91 -11.51 -0.50
C GLY A 67 -29.12 -10.71 -1.02
N THR A 68 -28.96 -9.42 -1.33
CA THR A 68 -30.00 -8.62 -1.97
C THR A 68 -29.97 -8.82 -3.49
N PRO A 69 -31.13 -9.05 -4.14
CA PRO A 69 -31.20 -9.18 -5.59
C PRO A 69 -31.00 -7.81 -6.26
N ASP A 70 -30.20 -7.79 -7.32
CA ASP A 70 -30.07 -6.63 -8.20
C ASP A 70 -31.30 -6.48 -9.13
N ARG A 71 -31.25 -5.51 -10.04
CA ARG A 71 -32.33 -5.26 -11.02
C ARG A 71 -32.64 -6.46 -11.92
N ASN A 72 -31.71 -7.38 -12.06
CA ASN A 72 -31.81 -8.59 -12.88
C ASN A 72 -32.11 -9.84 -12.03
N GLY A 73 -32.37 -9.67 -10.72
CA GLY A 73 -32.64 -10.77 -9.79
C GLY A 73 -31.39 -11.52 -9.31
N ARG A 74 -30.19 -11.10 -9.71
CA ARG A 74 -28.93 -11.72 -9.28
C ARG A 74 -28.61 -11.28 -7.85
N LYS A 75 -28.40 -12.22 -6.94
CA LYS A 75 -27.95 -11.92 -5.58
C LYS A 75 -26.45 -11.66 -5.58
N GLN A 76 -26.04 -10.54 -5.00
CA GLN A 76 -24.63 -10.26 -4.77
C GLN A 76 -24.07 -11.25 -3.74
N THR A 77 -22.92 -11.84 -4.05
CA THR A 77 -22.25 -12.81 -3.17
C THR A 77 -21.05 -12.20 -2.45
N ILE A 78 -20.39 -12.97 -1.58
CA ILE A 78 -19.16 -12.52 -0.92
C ILE A 78 -18.01 -12.45 -1.94
N GLU A 79 -17.98 -13.35 -2.92
CA GLU A 79 -16.99 -13.36 -4.00
C GLU A 79 -17.09 -12.09 -4.85
N ASP A 80 -18.29 -11.55 -5.05
CA ASP A 80 -18.48 -10.26 -5.73
C ASP A 80 -17.83 -9.11 -4.95
N VAL A 81 -17.94 -9.12 -3.61
CA VAL A 81 -17.30 -8.11 -2.74
C VAL A 81 -15.78 -8.27 -2.71
N GLN A 82 -15.28 -9.50 -2.71
CA GLN A 82 -13.84 -9.79 -2.84
C GLN A 82 -13.30 -9.28 -4.17
N LYS A 83 -14.00 -9.59 -5.28
CA LYS A 83 -13.64 -9.09 -6.60
C LYS A 83 -13.65 -7.56 -6.65
N TRP A 84 -14.68 -6.93 -6.07
CA TRP A 84 -14.73 -5.47 -5.97
C TRP A 84 -13.54 -4.90 -5.19
N LEU A 85 -13.10 -5.55 -4.11
CA LEU A 85 -11.92 -5.13 -3.36
C LEU A 85 -10.62 -5.26 -4.18
N ASP A 86 -10.48 -6.34 -4.94
CA ASP A 86 -9.33 -6.56 -5.83
C ASP A 86 -9.28 -5.52 -6.95
N ASP A 87 -10.43 -5.30 -7.62
CA ASP A 87 -10.57 -4.29 -8.67
C ASP A 87 -10.28 -2.89 -8.09
N CYS A 88 -10.87 -2.55 -6.95
CA CYS A 88 -10.62 -1.28 -6.25
C CYS A 88 -9.13 -1.10 -5.91
N ALA A 89 -8.47 -2.16 -5.47
CA ALA A 89 -7.06 -2.09 -5.14
C ALA A 89 -6.15 -1.88 -6.36
N GLU A 90 -6.42 -2.59 -7.45
CA GLU A 90 -5.67 -2.44 -8.70
C GLU A 90 -5.88 -1.04 -9.28
N GLU A 91 -7.12 -0.56 -9.32
CA GLU A 91 -7.46 0.75 -9.85
C GLU A 91 -6.87 1.90 -9.03
N ASN A 92 -6.98 1.84 -7.69
CA ASN A 92 -6.57 2.94 -6.82
C ASN A 92 -5.08 2.92 -6.47
N PHE A 93 -4.44 1.75 -6.47
CA PHE A 93 -3.05 1.61 -6.05
C PHE A 93 -2.16 0.97 -7.13
N GLY A 94 -2.62 -0.09 -7.80
CA GLY A 94 -1.82 -0.82 -8.80
C GLY A 94 -1.43 0.04 -10.01
N ILE A 95 -2.42 0.69 -10.63
CA ILE A 95 -2.21 1.57 -11.79
C ILE A 95 -1.32 2.77 -11.41
N ALA A 96 -1.64 3.42 -10.28
CA ALA A 96 -0.86 4.56 -9.78
C ALA A 96 0.59 4.14 -9.48
N PHE A 97 0.78 3.00 -8.83
CA PHE A 97 2.10 2.44 -8.57
C PHE A 97 2.88 2.21 -9.86
N ARG A 98 2.26 1.60 -10.88
CA ARG A 98 2.93 1.34 -12.17
C ARG A 98 3.32 2.64 -12.86
N ALA A 99 2.43 3.62 -12.93
CA ALA A 99 2.70 4.92 -13.53
C ALA A 99 3.87 5.65 -12.83
N ILE A 100 3.85 5.70 -11.49
CA ILE A 100 4.94 6.29 -10.69
C ILE A 100 6.25 5.53 -10.93
N SER A 101 6.18 4.20 -10.96
CA SER A 101 7.34 3.34 -11.18
C SER A 101 7.97 3.62 -12.54
N GLU A 102 7.19 3.61 -13.60
CA GLU A 102 7.67 3.86 -14.97
C GLU A 102 8.31 5.24 -15.09
N TYR A 103 7.66 6.27 -14.56
CA TYR A 103 8.18 7.64 -14.57
C TYR A 103 9.52 7.74 -13.82
N LEU A 104 9.60 7.22 -12.59
CA LEU A 104 10.81 7.30 -11.77
C LEU A 104 11.95 6.43 -12.33
N MET A 105 11.64 5.26 -12.88
CA MET A 105 12.63 4.40 -13.53
C MET A 105 13.20 5.06 -14.79
N GLY A 106 12.38 5.78 -15.57
CA GLY A 106 12.85 6.60 -16.68
C GLY A 106 13.85 7.67 -16.23
N LYS A 107 13.55 8.36 -15.13
CA LYS A 107 14.45 9.37 -14.52
C LYS A 107 15.75 8.76 -13.98
N MET A 108 15.71 7.57 -13.39
CA MET A 108 16.88 6.92 -12.81
C MET A 108 17.84 6.36 -13.85
N LYS A 109 17.36 6.02 -15.06
CA LYS A 109 18.17 5.39 -16.11
C LYS A 109 19.43 6.18 -16.47
N SER A 110 19.38 7.51 -16.45
CA SER A 110 20.52 8.40 -16.73
C SER A 110 21.11 9.05 -15.47
N ALA A 111 20.55 8.78 -14.29
CA ALA A 111 20.98 9.41 -13.06
C ALA A 111 22.25 8.74 -12.52
N ARG A 112 23.32 9.52 -12.34
CA ARG A 112 24.53 9.05 -11.65
C ARG A 112 24.36 8.99 -10.13
N ASN A 113 23.63 9.96 -9.58
CA ASN A 113 23.36 10.08 -8.16
C ASN A 113 21.84 10.17 -7.93
N VAL A 114 21.32 9.30 -7.06
CA VAL A 114 19.91 9.28 -6.70
C VAL A 114 19.79 9.52 -5.22
N VAL A 115 19.02 10.54 -4.84
CA VAL A 115 18.81 10.92 -3.45
C VAL A 115 17.39 10.58 -3.03
N THR A 116 17.23 10.01 -1.83
CA THR A 116 15.94 9.81 -1.18
C THR A 116 15.96 10.38 0.23
N TYR A 117 14.80 10.81 0.71
CA TYR A 117 14.62 11.33 2.05
C TYR A 117 13.74 10.37 2.86
N ASP A 118 14.16 10.06 4.09
CA ASP A 118 13.47 9.15 5.00
C ASP A 118 13.28 7.74 4.39
N TRP A 119 12.45 6.93 5.03
CA TRP A 119 12.06 5.63 4.53
C TRP A 119 10.66 5.63 3.95
N CYS A 120 10.57 5.19 2.70
CA CYS A 120 9.32 4.91 2.01
C CYS A 120 9.39 3.50 1.38
N PRO A 121 8.44 2.58 1.69
CA PRO A 121 8.41 1.24 1.12
C PRO A 121 8.36 1.24 -0.42
N LEU A 122 7.57 2.16 -0.99
CA LEU A 122 7.43 2.33 -2.44
C LEU A 122 8.78 2.67 -3.06
N VAL A 123 9.44 3.72 -2.56
CA VAL A 123 10.75 4.15 -3.04
C VAL A 123 11.78 3.03 -2.85
N SER A 124 11.73 2.29 -1.74
CA SER A 124 12.64 1.16 -1.47
C SER A 124 12.54 0.10 -2.57
N LYS A 125 11.32 -0.26 -2.97
CA LYS A 125 11.07 -1.21 -4.06
C LYS A 125 11.57 -0.69 -5.41
N LEU A 126 11.41 0.61 -5.68
CA LEU A 126 11.89 1.24 -6.91
C LEU A 126 13.42 1.30 -7.02
N LEU A 127 14.09 1.71 -5.94
CA LEU A 127 15.55 1.82 -5.91
C LEU A 127 16.18 0.43 -6.12
N LEU A 128 15.67 -0.59 -5.43
CA LEU A 128 16.11 -1.97 -5.61
C LEU A 128 15.82 -2.49 -7.03
N GLY A 129 14.60 -2.28 -7.55
CA GLY A 129 14.23 -2.70 -8.90
C GLY A 129 15.05 -2.01 -9.99
N SER A 130 15.59 -0.81 -9.72
CA SER A 130 16.50 -0.12 -10.64
C SER A 130 17.83 -0.84 -10.81
N ILE A 131 18.35 -1.44 -9.73
CA ILE A 131 19.56 -2.28 -9.76
C ILE A 131 19.29 -3.56 -10.54
N ASP A 132 18.11 -4.17 -10.35
CA ASP A 132 17.71 -5.37 -11.09
C ASP A 132 17.62 -5.12 -12.61
N LYS A 133 17.37 -3.86 -13.03
CA LYS A 133 17.43 -3.43 -14.45
C LYS A 133 18.83 -3.04 -14.93
N GLY A 134 19.87 -3.27 -14.13
CA GLY A 134 21.27 -3.00 -14.47
C GLY A 134 21.70 -1.55 -14.30
N PHE A 135 20.90 -0.70 -13.64
CA PHE A 135 21.33 0.68 -13.38
C PHE A 135 22.40 0.68 -12.28
N GLN A 136 23.31 1.64 -12.33
CA GLN A 136 24.40 1.76 -11.35
C GLN A 136 24.49 3.15 -10.71
N PRO A 137 23.38 3.72 -10.21
CA PRO A 137 23.43 4.99 -9.49
C PRO A 137 24.12 4.82 -8.14
N VAL A 138 24.69 5.92 -7.63
CA VAL A 138 25.06 6.02 -6.21
C VAL A 138 23.83 6.51 -5.46
N PHE A 139 23.29 5.66 -4.58
CA PHE A 139 22.17 6.04 -3.73
C PHE A 139 22.64 6.86 -2.53
N THR A 140 21.93 7.94 -2.23
CA THR A 140 22.13 8.71 -1.01
C THR A 140 20.82 8.80 -0.26
N VAL A 141 20.82 8.37 1.00
CA VAL A 141 19.66 8.47 1.89
C VAL A 141 19.90 9.62 2.86
N VAL A 142 18.96 10.54 2.90
CA VAL A 142 18.97 11.70 3.79
C VAL A 142 17.88 11.50 4.84
N ASP A 143 18.20 11.61 6.12
CA ASP A 143 17.19 11.69 7.18
C ASP A 143 17.13 13.10 7.78
N ALA A 144 16.08 13.38 8.56
CA ALA A 144 16.02 14.62 9.34
C ALA A 144 17.20 14.73 10.30
N GLU A 145 17.49 13.63 10.99
CA GLU A 145 18.56 13.45 11.96
C GLU A 145 19.22 12.08 11.72
N MET A 146 20.45 11.92 12.20
CA MET A 146 21.14 10.63 12.17
C MET A 146 20.32 9.54 12.87
N GLU A 147 20.50 8.30 12.42
CA GLU A 147 19.79 7.11 12.92
C GLU A 147 18.27 7.12 12.69
N GLY A 148 17.80 7.93 11.74
CA GLY A 148 16.42 7.97 11.29
C GLY A 148 15.96 6.70 10.56
N ARG A 149 14.72 6.73 10.06
CA ARG A 149 14.12 5.55 9.42
C ARG A 149 14.79 5.21 8.10
N GLY A 150 15.46 6.16 7.45
CA GLY A 150 16.24 5.96 6.23
C GLY A 150 17.30 4.86 6.34
N LEU A 151 17.78 4.54 7.55
CA LEU A 151 18.63 3.38 7.80
C LEU A 151 18.02 2.05 7.31
N ARG A 152 16.70 1.94 7.20
CA ARG A 152 16.02 0.78 6.60
C ARG A 152 16.37 0.60 5.12
N HIS A 153 16.57 1.68 4.37
CA HIS A 153 17.08 1.60 3.00
C HIS A 153 18.54 1.18 3.00
N ILE A 154 19.37 1.81 3.84
CA ILE A 154 20.81 1.50 3.95
C ILE A 154 21.04 0.03 4.27
N LYS A 155 20.31 -0.53 5.25
CA LYS A 155 20.36 -1.96 5.59
C LYS A 155 20.07 -2.84 4.38
N LYS A 156 18.99 -2.57 3.64
CA LYS A 156 18.64 -3.35 2.44
C LYS A 156 19.66 -3.20 1.30
N PHE A 157 20.29 -2.04 1.15
CA PHE A 157 21.31 -1.81 0.14
C PHE A 157 22.60 -2.55 0.49
N THR A 158 23.06 -2.44 1.74
CA THR A 158 24.27 -3.09 2.23
C THR A 158 24.16 -4.61 2.23
N GLU A 159 23.01 -5.18 2.61
CA GLU A 159 22.71 -6.63 2.50
C GLU A 159 22.84 -7.17 1.07
N ARG A 160 22.69 -6.31 0.05
CA ARG A 160 22.82 -6.65 -1.38
C ARG A 160 24.13 -6.17 -2.00
N GLY A 161 25.07 -5.66 -1.20
CA GLY A 161 26.36 -5.12 -1.69
C GLY A 161 26.21 -3.85 -2.56
N ILE A 162 25.09 -3.13 -2.44
CA ILE A 162 24.82 -1.93 -3.23
C ILE A 162 25.51 -0.72 -2.58
N ARG A 163 26.27 0.04 -3.39
CA ARG A 163 26.92 1.28 -2.94
C ARG A 163 25.89 2.33 -2.55
N CYS A 164 25.98 2.84 -1.33
CA CYS A 164 25.10 3.88 -0.82
C CYS A 164 25.82 4.85 0.11
N ARG A 165 25.24 6.03 0.29
CA ARG A 165 25.64 7.07 1.24
C ARG A 165 24.49 7.37 2.20
N TYR A 166 24.81 7.75 3.42
CA TYR A 166 23.86 8.14 4.44
C TYR A 166 24.25 9.49 5.04
N THR A 167 23.30 10.39 5.23
CA THR A 167 23.52 11.74 5.75
C THR A 167 22.26 12.31 6.39
N ASP A 168 22.38 13.40 7.14
CA ASP A 168 21.27 14.16 7.71
C ASP A 168 21.00 15.41 6.86
N LEU A 169 19.93 16.13 7.21
CA LEU A 169 19.58 17.41 6.60
C LEU A 169 20.65 18.48 6.83
N ASN A 170 21.33 18.47 7.99
CA ASN A 170 22.37 19.45 8.31
C ASN A 170 23.54 19.40 7.31
N SER A 171 23.82 18.21 6.78
CA SER A 171 24.93 17.96 5.86
C SER A 171 24.49 17.83 4.40
N VAL A 172 23.20 18.06 4.09
CA VAL A 172 22.64 17.81 2.76
C VAL A 172 23.24 18.69 1.67
N GLY A 173 23.69 19.90 2.02
CA GLY A 173 24.31 20.86 1.09
C GLY A 173 25.54 20.29 0.37
N ALA A 174 26.31 19.43 1.04
CA ALA A 174 27.49 18.77 0.46
C ALA A 174 27.13 17.68 -0.57
N VAL A 175 25.86 17.28 -0.65
CA VAL A 175 25.41 16.14 -1.48
C VAL A 175 24.50 16.59 -2.64
N MET A 176 24.11 17.87 -2.69
CA MET A 176 23.11 18.38 -3.63
C MET A 176 23.63 18.76 -5.03
N GLU A 177 24.93 18.64 -5.31
CA GLU A 177 25.42 18.87 -6.68
C GLU A 177 25.07 17.71 -7.63
N ASN A 178 24.33 17.99 -8.70
CA ASN A 178 23.98 17.06 -9.78
C ASN A 178 23.25 15.76 -9.34
N VAL A 179 22.18 15.90 -8.55
CA VAL A 179 21.38 14.78 -8.02
C VAL A 179 19.97 14.70 -8.60
N SER A 180 19.54 13.47 -8.89
CA SER A 180 18.13 13.16 -9.14
C SER A 180 17.45 12.86 -7.81
N LEU A 181 16.62 13.79 -7.34
CA LEU A 181 15.89 13.65 -6.09
C LEU A 181 14.59 12.84 -6.29
N ILE A 182 14.41 11.81 -5.49
CA ILE A 182 13.19 10.98 -5.43
C ILE A 182 12.57 11.15 -4.04
N ARG A 183 11.40 11.79 -4.01
CA ARG A 183 10.57 11.95 -2.80
C ARG A 183 9.39 10.98 -2.86
N GLY A 184 9.08 10.39 -1.70
CA GLY A 184 7.89 9.56 -1.51
C GLY A 184 6.72 10.36 -0.95
#